data_AF-A0A1J4NRK4-F1
#
_entry.id   AF-A0A1J4NRK4-F1
#
_cell.length_a   1.000
_cell.length_b   1.000
_cell.length_c   1.000
_cell.angle_alpha   90.00
_cell.angle_beta   90.00
_cell.angle_gamma   90.00
#
_symmetry.space_group_name_H-M   'P 1'
#
loop_
_entity.id
_entity.type
_entity.pdbx_description
1 polymer ?
#
loop_
_entity_poly.entity_id
_entity_poly.type
_entity_poly.pdbx_seq_one_letter_code
_entity_poly.pdbx_strand_id
1 'polypeptide(L)' 'MEPDPSKDAAAGTFETGRIVGGSGAINAMAYVRDTHADYGGWAAQGAEDWSYDQVLSLFQPRPYDGQLG' A
#
# COMPACT_ATOMS: atom_id res chain seq x y z
N MET A 1 6.62 -21.43 -0.01
CA MET A 1 7.73 -20.52 -0.36
C MET A 1 9.00 -21.33 -0.24
N GLU A 2 9.89 -21.25 -1.23
CA GLU A 2 11.21 -21.87 -1.12
C GLU A 2 11.97 -21.20 0.04
N PRO A 3 12.66 -21.96 0.92
CA PRO A 3 13.45 -21.37 1.99
C PRO A 3 14.50 -20.43 1.42
N ASP A 4 14.52 -19.20 1.91
CA ASP A 4 15.50 -18.19 1.52
C ASP A 4 16.84 -18.51 2.21
N PRO A 5 17.93 -18.78 1.45
CA PRO A 5 19.24 -19.05 2.04
C PRO A 5 19.78 -17.90 2.89
N SER A 6 19.33 -16.66 2.67
CA SER A 6 19.69 -15.49 3.49
C SER A 6 18.99 -15.45 4.85
N LYS A 7 18.01 -16.32 5.09
CA LYS A 7 17.22 -16.43 6.33
C LYS A 7 17.46 -17.77 7.03
N ASP A 8 18.71 -18.23 7.05
CA ASP A 8 19.13 -19.51 7.65
C ASP A 8 18.31 -20.73 7.16
N ALA A 9 17.81 -20.66 5.93
CA ALA A 9 16.90 -21.66 5.34
C ALA A 9 15.62 -21.94 6.16
N ALA A 10 15.19 -20.98 7.00
CA ALA A 10 13.91 -21.07 7.68
C ALA A 10 12.77 -20.88 6.68
N ALA A 11 11.76 -21.75 6.76
CA ALA A 11 10.50 -21.53 6.06
C ALA A 11 9.80 -20.33 6.69
N GLY A 12 9.67 -19.23 5.96
CA GLY A 12 8.92 -18.05 6.42
C GLY A 12 7.43 -18.35 6.51
N THR A 13 6.79 -17.86 7.57
CA THR A 13 5.33 -17.78 7.68
C THR A 13 4.85 -16.40 7.21
N PHE A 14 3.71 -16.37 6.53
CA PHE A 14 3.05 -15.13 6.11
C PHE A 14 1.64 -15.14 6.68
N GLU A 15 1.43 -14.31 7.70
CA GLU A 15 0.12 -14.18 8.35
C GLU A 15 -0.83 -13.40 7.44
N THR A 16 -2.07 -13.91 7.30
CA THR A 16 -3.11 -13.27 6.47
C THR A 16 -4.45 -13.25 7.19
N GLY A 17 -5.20 -12.15 7.05
CA GLY A 17 -6.50 -12.02 7.69
C GLY A 17 -7.59 -12.80 6.95
N ARG A 18 -8.09 -13.90 7.55
CA ARG A 18 -9.26 -14.66 7.04
C ARG A 18 -10.55 -14.26 7.76
N ILE A 19 -10.88 -12.98 7.69
CA ILE A 19 -12.08 -12.36 8.30
C ILE A 19 -12.66 -11.29 7.37
N VAL A 20 -13.88 -10.81 7.63
CA VAL A 20 -14.43 -9.64 6.91
C VAL A 20 -13.49 -8.45 7.13
N GLY A 21 -13.07 -7.79 6.05
CA GLY A 21 -12.03 -6.75 6.07
C GLY A 21 -10.59 -7.27 5.82
N GLY A 22 -10.39 -8.58 5.75
CA GLY A 22 -9.12 -9.21 5.37
C GLY A 22 -7.95 -8.81 6.28
N SER A 23 -6.75 -8.72 5.69
CA SER A 23 -5.54 -8.29 6.42
C SER A 23 -5.62 -6.85 6.97
N GLY A 24 -6.51 -6.01 6.41
CA GLY A 24 -6.73 -4.65 6.93
C GLY A 24 -7.26 -4.63 8.36
N ALA A 25 -7.96 -5.68 8.79
CA ALA A 25 -8.49 -5.80 10.14
C ALA A 25 -7.47 -6.31 11.18
N ILE A 26 -6.29 -6.78 10.75
CA ILE A 26 -5.22 -7.28 11.64
C ILE A 26 -3.89 -6.50 11.48
N ASN A 27 -3.87 -5.44 10.66
CA ASN A 27 -2.65 -4.69 10.41
C ASN A 27 -2.28 -3.80 11.61
N ALA A 28 -1.08 -3.21 11.58
CA ALA A 28 -0.58 -2.35 12.66
C ALA A 28 -1.24 -0.95 12.72
N MET A 29 -2.34 -0.72 11.97
CA MET A 29 -3.04 0.56 11.85
C MET A 29 -2.17 1.74 11.36
N ALA A 30 -0.98 1.47 10.84
CA ALA A 30 -0.11 2.49 10.28
C ALA A 30 -0.64 2.99 8.94
N TYR A 31 -0.82 4.31 8.82
CA TYR A 31 -1.14 4.97 7.57
C TYR A 31 0.10 5.67 7.03
N VAL A 32 0.78 5.02 6.10
CA VAL A 32 2.01 5.50 5.45
C VAL A 32 1.82 5.42 3.94
N ARG A 33 2.42 6.36 3.21
CA ARG A 33 2.42 6.39 1.74
C ARG A 33 3.86 6.39 1.23
N ASP A 34 4.02 5.96 0.00
CA ASP A 34 5.32 5.94 -0.66
C ASP A 34 5.80 7.35 -1.02
N THR A 35 7.08 7.45 -1.38
CA THR A 35 7.71 8.73 -1.73
C THR A 35 7.43 9.09 -3.19
N HIS A 36 7.62 10.36 -3.56
CA HIS A 36 7.54 10.80 -4.96
C HIS A 36 8.43 9.95 -5.90
N ALA A 37 9.58 9.49 -5.42
CA ALA A 37 10.52 8.71 -6.21
C ALA A 37 9.97 7.32 -6.55
N ASP A 38 9.20 6.71 -5.66
CA ASP A 38 8.60 5.39 -5.87
C ASP A 38 7.55 5.46 -7.00
N TYR A 39 6.65 6.44 -6.94
CA TYR A 39 5.66 6.71 -8.00
C TYR A 39 6.32 7.07 -9.33
N GLY A 40 7.37 7.92 -9.29
CA GLY A 40 8.16 8.24 -10.48
C GLY A 40 8.84 7.01 -11.08
N GLY A 41 9.34 6.10 -10.24
CA GLY A 41 9.93 4.84 -10.65
C GLY A 41 8.93 3.90 -11.32
N TRP A 42 7.68 3.87 -10.89
CA TRP A 42 6.62 3.11 -11.56
C TRP A 42 6.24 3.71 -12.90
N ALA A 43 6.08 5.04 -12.95
CA ALA A 43 5.80 5.73 -14.21
C ALA A 43 6.90 5.48 -15.26
N ALA A 44 8.16 5.53 -14.86
CA ALA A 44 9.30 5.23 -15.73
C ALA A 44 9.33 3.77 -16.23
N GLN A 45 8.70 2.83 -15.51
CA GLN A 45 8.56 1.43 -15.91
C GLN A 45 7.35 1.16 -16.82
N GLY A 46 6.65 2.21 -17.26
CA GLY A 46 5.51 2.12 -18.16
C GLY A 46 4.14 2.25 -17.49
N ALA A 47 4.09 2.45 -16.16
CA ALA A 47 2.86 2.77 -15.45
C ALA A 47 2.62 4.30 -15.43
N GLU A 48 2.53 4.92 -16.60
CA GLU A 48 2.56 6.39 -16.76
C GLU A 48 1.48 7.13 -15.94
N ASP A 49 0.30 6.52 -15.78
CA ASP A 49 -0.82 7.06 -14.99
C ASP A 49 -0.62 6.92 -13.46
N TRP A 50 0.51 6.35 -13.02
CA TRP A 50 0.87 6.16 -11.61
C TRP A 50 1.94 7.13 -11.11
N SER A 51 2.24 8.20 -11.86
CA SER A 51 3.12 9.26 -11.38
C SER A 51 2.52 9.95 -10.14
N TYR A 52 3.38 10.54 -9.30
CA TYR A 52 2.93 11.15 -8.04
C TYR A 52 1.81 12.18 -8.25
N ASP A 53 1.92 13.01 -9.28
CA ASP A 53 0.96 14.06 -9.57
C ASP A 53 -0.41 13.50 -9.98
N GLN A 54 -0.43 12.35 -10.67
CA GLN A 54 -1.68 11.68 -11.06
C GLN A 54 -2.42 11.11 -9.84
N VAL A 55 -1.68 10.51 -8.91
CA VAL A 55 -2.29 9.81 -7.77
C VAL A 55 -2.56 10.73 -6.57
N LEU A 56 -1.92 11.90 -6.49
CA LEU A 56 -2.03 12.81 -5.34
C LEU A 56 -3.49 13.13 -4.98
N SER A 57 -4.34 13.35 -6.00
CA SER A 57 -5.76 13.67 -5.80
C SER A 57 -6.55 12.57 -5.09
N LEU A 58 -6.14 11.30 -5.21
CA LEU A 58 -6.77 10.16 -4.55
C LEU A 58 -6.49 10.15 -3.04
N PHE A 59 -5.39 10.78 -2.62
CA PHE A 59 -4.96 10.81 -1.23
C PHE A 59 -5.34 12.09 -0.50
N GLN A 60 -5.73 13.12 -1.25
CA GLN A 60 -6.22 14.35 -0.66
C GLN A 60 -7.63 14.12 -0.11
N PRO A 61 -7.89 14.55 1.14
CA PRO A 61 -9.24 14.49 1.67
C PRO A 61 -10.15 15.32 0.78
N ARG A 62 -11.34 14.79 0.47
CA ARG A 62 -12.35 15.61 -0.17
C ARG A 62 -12.78 16.73 0.78
N PRO A 63 -13.07 17.93 0.26
CA PRO A 63 -13.66 18.99 1.08
C PRO A 63 -14.92 18.44 1.74
N TYR A 64 -15.00 18.62 3.05
CA TYR A 64 -16.21 18.33 3.79
C TYR A 64 -17.23 19.45 3.53
N ASP A 65 -18.40 19.12 2.98
CA ASP A 65 -19.44 20.07 2.58
C ASP A 65 -20.44 20.41 3.70
N GLY A 66 -20.19 19.91 4.92
CA GLY A 66 -21.00 20.28 6.09
C GLY A 66 -22.38 19.62 6.15
N GLN A 67 -22.76 18.81 5.17
CA GLN A 67 -24.04 18.12 5.19
C GLN A 67 -23.95 16.82 6.00
N LEU A 68 -24.10 16.95 7.32
CA LEU A 68 -24.53 15.84 8.16
C LEU A 68 -26.04 15.70 7.97
N GLY A 69 -26.47 14.51 7.57
CA GLY A 69 -27.83 14.07 7.82
C GLY A 69 -28.09 13.92 9.31
#